data_AF-A0AA38TNM7-F1
#
_entry.id   AF-A0AA38TNM7-F1
#
_cell.length_a   1.000
_cell.length_b   1.000
_cell.length_c   1.000
_cell.angle_alpha   90.00
_cell.angle_beta   90.00
_cell.angle_gamma   90.00
#
_symmetry.space_group_name_H-M   'P 1'
#
loop_
_entity.id
_entity.type
_entity.pdbx_description
1 polymer ?
#
loop_
_entity_poly.entity_id
_entity_poly.type
_entity_poly.pdbx_seq_one_letter_code
_entity_poly.pdbx_strand_id
1 'polypeptide(L)'
;MSTSIPLPTKPESNQDALYEKIIVEYEHLIKTLPEGKGWLFEHICNYNGFWLGPIMLKNVLLLQSYFKSQPSDVFLASFVKSGTTWLKALMFSTINRHRYTISDHHLLHHAPQTTFPNIEVSFDHTTDLTHLPAPRLFHTHLPRTLLPPSMTSCKFVYICRDPKDVLISKWYFMNKIKSKDLAPLSMDEAFELFCQGVSEYGPLWDQALQYWRASLDSPNKVLFLKYEELKKQPEVELRKLAAFIGHPFTVEEEEKGVVEGIVKLCSFENLSNLEVNKAGSNDYKVAEVDNSLFFRKGEIGDWKNYLSEEMKERIDRITNEKLKGSGLILGCWRRALRGGREENEKKNLERICENLPVNEVGRGWTWGLTSNGIFTVASLREALDDMTLRRCGLPTIWINTVPIKVRICYWRARLGRLPTKINLVKRRMGIESDLCVMCNDERETGNHIFFTCRKATEVRRALNLWMNLFPNSCANWEDFYNVHGAGSNFADDKKILEITRQAYIWAIWIGRNNVIFNNKVFNSLYTAILIQSLVHLWTLARG
;
A
#
# COMPACT_ATOMS: atom_id res chain seq x y z
N MET A 1 82.59 14.94 18.93
CA MET A 1 81.33 14.61 19.64
C MET A 1 80.19 15.11 18.78
N SER A 2 79.51 14.21 18.07
CA SER A 2 78.30 14.52 17.30
C SER A 2 77.18 13.69 17.90
N THR A 3 76.24 14.35 18.58
CA THR A 3 75.04 13.71 19.12
C THR A 3 73.83 14.54 18.73
N SER A 4 73.29 14.11 17.58
CA SER A 4 71.89 14.10 17.13
C SER A 4 70.84 14.86 17.95
N ILE A 5 70.23 15.82 17.27
CA ILE A 5 68.93 16.44 17.61
C ILE A 5 67.82 15.39 17.41
N PRO A 6 66.84 15.26 18.32
CA PRO A 6 65.71 14.34 18.14
C PRO A 6 64.83 14.80 16.97
N LEU A 7 64.51 13.88 16.05
CA LEU A 7 63.52 14.12 15.01
C LEU A 7 62.13 14.36 15.63
N PRO A 8 61.30 15.26 15.06
CA PRO A 8 59.93 15.43 15.52
C PRO A 8 59.13 14.17 15.21
N THR A 9 58.43 13.65 16.22
CA THR A 9 57.37 12.65 16.05
C THR A 9 56.36 13.17 15.03
N LYS A 10 56.10 12.38 13.98
CA LYS A 10 55.03 12.64 13.01
C LYS A 10 53.72 12.86 13.77
N PRO A 11 52.89 13.83 13.38
CA PRO A 11 51.53 13.91 13.91
C PRO A 11 50.80 12.63 13.46
N GLU A 12 50.33 11.84 14.43
CA GLU A 12 49.35 10.78 14.18
C GLU A 12 48.22 11.35 13.36
N SER A 13 47.81 10.64 12.31
CA SER A 13 46.78 11.17 11.42
C SER A 13 45.49 11.32 12.23
N ASN A 14 44.74 12.41 12.03
CA ASN A 14 43.47 12.67 12.74
C ASN A 14 42.44 11.51 12.55
N GLN A 15 42.66 10.63 11.57
CA GLN A 15 41.85 9.42 11.36
C GLN A 15 42.17 8.30 12.34
N ASP A 16 43.43 8.15 12.76
CA ASP A 16 43.87 7.11 13.70
C ASP A 16 43.30 7.38 15.10
N ALA A 17 43.35 8.64 15.56
CA ALA A 17 42.78 9.05 16.84
C ALA A 17 41.25 8.86 16.93
N LEU A 18 40.52 9.09 15.82
CA LEU A 18 39.07 8.85 15.77
C LEU A 18 38.75 7.36 15.83
N TYR A 19 39.53 6.54 15.13
CA TYR A 19 39.35 5.09 15.14
C TYR A 19 39.58 4.52 16.54
N GLU A 20 40.68 4.90 17.20
CA GLU A 20 40.96 4.49 18.57
C GLU A 20 39.85 4.89 19.53
N LYS A 21 39.32 6.11 19.41
CA LYS A 21 38.17 6.57 20.20
C LYS A 21 36.94 5.67 20.02
N ILE A 22 36.64 5.27 18.78
CA ILE A 22 35.52 4.37 18.47
C ILE A 22 35.75 2.97 19.05
N ILE A 23 36.99 2.46 19.03
CA ILE A 23 37.32 1.17 19.64
C ILE A 23 37.14 1.21 21.16
N VAL A 24 37.59 2.28 21.83
CA VAL A 24 37.36 2.47 23.27
C VAL A 24 35.87 2.56 23.60
N GLU A 25 35.09 3.29 22.79
CA GLU A 25 33.63 3.35 22.93
C GLU A 25 32.98 1.98 22.75
N TYR A 26 33.37 1.23 21.72
CA TYR A 26 32.91 -0.13 21.48
C TYR A 26 33.20 -1.07 22.66
N GLU A 27 34.44 -1.04 23.19
CA GLU A 27 34.85 -1.86 24.33
C GLU A 27 34.10 -1.51 25.63
N HIS A 28 33.70 -0.24 25.77
CA HIS A 28 32.82 0.17 26.86
C HIS A 28 31.40 -0.37 26.63
N LEU A 29 30.81 -0.11 25.47
CA LEU A 29 29.44 -0.48 25.14
C LEU A 29 29.20 -2.00 25.23
N ILE A 30 30.12 -2.82 24.74
CA ILE A 30 29.98 -4.28 24.79
C ILE A 30 29.91 -4.82 26.23
N LYS A 31 30.47 -4.09 27.21
CA LYS A 31 30.47 -4.47 28.63
C LYS A 31 29.27 -3.92 29.40
N THR A 32 28.66 -2.83 28.93
CA THR A 32 27.61 -2.11 29.67
C THR A 32 26.21 -2.30 29.11
N LEU A 33 26.07 -2.62 27.83
CA LEU A 33 24.76 -2.79 27.21
C LEU A 33 24.07 -4.07 27.71
N PRO A 34 22.73 -4.10 27.77
CA PRO A 34 21.99 -5.31 28.11
C PRO A 34 22.35 -6.46 27.16
N GLU A 35 22.67 -7.61 27.75
CA GLU A 35 23.06 -8.82 27.03
C GLU A 35 21.86 -9.77 26.84
N GLY A 36 21.86 -10.50 25.73
CA GLY A 36 20.87 -11.51 25.41
C GLY A 36 21.49 -12.67 24.64
N LYS A 37 20.79 -13.80 24.59
CA LYS A 37 21.25 -14.98 23.86
C LYS A 37 21.12 -14.78 22.35
N GLY A 38 22.22 -14.95 21.63
CA GLY A 38 22.23 -14.87 20.17
C GLY A 38 21.74 -16.15 19.49
N TRP A 39 21.32 -16.03 18.22
CA TRP A 39 20.96 -17.19 17.40
C TRP A 39 22.18 -17.68 16.62
N LEU A 40 22.97 -16.73 16.12
CA LEU A 40 24.24 -16.95 15.44
C LEU A 40 25.41 -16.88 16.44
N PHE A 41 25.40 -15.86 17.30
CA PHE A 41 26.43 -15.65 18.33
C PHE A 41 26.00 -16.26 19.67
N GLU A 42 26.94 -16.51 20.57
CA GLU A 42 26.62 -16.89 21.94
C GLU A 42 25.85 -15.76 22.64
N HIS A 43 26.36 -14.54 22.51
CA HIS A 43 25.81 -13.33 23.12
C HIS A 43 25.60 -12.21 22.09
N ILE A 44 24.51 -11.48 22.27
CA ILE A 44 24.16 -10.26 21.53
C ILE A 44 23.86 -9.13 22.52
N CYS A 45 24.05 -7.89 22.12
CA CYS A 45 23.85 -6.71 22.95
C CYS A 45 22.70 -5.85 22.43
N ASN A 46 21.91 -5.26 23.33
CA ASN A 46 20.84 -4.34 22.97
C ASN A 46 21.41 -2.91 22.82
N TYR A 47 21.58 -2.44 21.59
CA TYR A 47 22.01 -1.09 21.27
C TYR A 47 20.85 -0.29 20.68
N ASN A 48 20.42 0.77 21.38
CA ASN A 48 19.30 1.64 20.99
C ASN A 48 18.01 0.87 20.63
N GLY A 49 17.70 -0.17 21.40
CA GLY A 49 16.49 -0.98 21.22
C GLY A 49 16.62 -2.13 20.22
N PHE A 50 17.80 -2.34 19.63
CA PHE A 50 18.04 -3.42 18.67
C PHE A 50 19.19 -4.33 19.08
N TRP A 51 19.05 -5.62 18.76
CA TRP A 51 20.03 -6.63 19.17
C TRP A 51 21.11 -6.86 18.11
N LEU A 52 22.37 -6.63 18.48
CA LEU A 52 23.52 -6.75 17.58
C LEU A 52 24.56 -7.73 18.16
N GLY A 53 25.19 -8.51 17.28
CA GLY A 53 26.40 -9.24 17.64
C GLY A 53 27.59 -8.29 17.83
N PRO A 54 28.64 -8.69 18.58
CA PRO A 54 29.77 -7.82 18.90
C PRO A 54 30.42 -7.16 17.67
N ILE A 55 30.73 -7.95 16.64
CA ILE A 55 31.31 -7.46 15.38
C ILE A 55 30.39 -6.44 14.70
N MET A 56 29.07 -6.68 14.74
CA MET A 56 28.09 -5.80 14.11
C MET A 56 27.97 -4.46 14.83
N LEU A 57 28.01 -4.46 16.17
CA LEU A 57 28.01 -3.22 16.95
C LEU A 57 29.22 -2.36 16.61
N LYS A 58 30.43 -2.93 16.59
CA LYS A 58 31.65 -2.23 16.17
C LYS A 58 31.47 -1.61 14.78
N ASN A 59 30.98 -2.39 13.82
CA ASN A 59 30.84 -1.92 12.45
C ASN A 59 29.77 -0.82 12.31
N VAL A 60 28.71 -0.84 13.11
CA VAL A 60 27.73 0.25 13.17
C VAL A 60 28.37 1.56 13.61
N LEU A 61 29.22 1.54 14.66
CA LEU A 61 29.91 2.74 15.15
C LEU A 61 30.88 3.31 14.09
N LEU A 62 31.61 2.42 13.41
CA LEU A 62 32.48 2.80 12.30
C LEU A 62 31.69 3.36 11.12
N LEU A 63 30.59 2.72 10.74
CA LEU A 63 29.71 3.19 9.66
C LEU A 63 29.17 4.59 9.96
N GLN A 64 28.66 4.81 11.18
CA GLN A 64 28.12 6.11 11.62
C GLN A 64 29.16 7.24 11.55
N SER A 65 30.44 6.92 11.73
CA SER A 65 31.53 7.89 11.76
C SER A 65 32.16 8.14 10.37
N TYR A 66 32.37 7.08 9.59
CA TYR A 66 33.19 7.12 8.38
C TYR A 66 32.39 7.06 7.08
N PHE A 67 31.17 6.50 7.06
CA PHE A 67 30.44 6.30 5.81
C PHE A 67 30.08 7.63 5.15
N LYS A 68 30.48 7.80 3.89
CA LYS A 68 30.15 8.98 3.07
C LYS A 68 29.12 8.62 2.01
N SER A 69 27.87 8.91 2.34
CA SER A 69 26.73 8.76 1.43
C SER A 69 26.77 9.76 0.29
N GLN A 70 26.23 9.37 -0.86
CA GLN A 70 25.91 10.22 -2.00
C GLN A 70 24.40 10.25 -2.23
N PRO A 71 23.81 11.36 -2.72
CA PRO A 71 22.38 11.44 -3.00
C PRO A 71 21.85 10.41 -4.01
N SER A 72 22.73 9.91 -4.89
CA SER A 72 22.45 8.87 -5.89
C SER A 72 22.51 7.45 -5.33
N ASP A 73 22.97 7.24 -4.10
CA ASP A 73 23.06 5.90 -3.50
C ASP A 73 21.67 5.29 -3.29
N VAL A 74 21.59 3.99 -3.55
CA VAL A 74 20.36 3.20 -3.39
C VAL A 74 20.64 2.01 -2.48
N PHE A 75 19.89 1.92 -1.38
CA PHE A 75 20.03 0.89 -0.37
C PHE A 75 18.88 -0.10 -0.46
N LEU A 76 19.18 -1.39 -0.54
CA LEU A 76 18.25 -2.45 -0.19
C LEU A 76 18.29 -2.60 1.33
N ALA A 77 17.16 -2.38 2.00
CA ALA A 77 17.03 -2.63 3.43
C ALA A 77 16.04 -3.79 3.68
N SER A 78 16.31 -4.65 4.65
CA SER A 78 15.35 -5.68 5.05
C SER A 78 15.70 -6.28 6.40
N PHE A 79 14.71 -6.75 7.15
CA PHE A 79 15.00 -7.71 8.22
C PHE A 79 15.57 -8.99 7.62
N VAL A 80 16.53 -9.63 8.29
CA VAL A 80 17.19 -10.84 7.79
C VAL A 80 16.13 -11.90 7.43
N LYS A 81 16.27 -12.54 6.26
CA LYS A 81 15.35 -13.54 5.70
C LYS A 81 13.97 -13.04 5.22
N SER A 82 13.84 -11.74 4.96
CA SER A 82 12.61 -11.15 4.40
C SER A 82 12.56 -11.08 2.85
N GLY A 83 13.53 -11.67 2.15
CA GLY A 83 13.59 -11.66 0.67
C GLY A 83 14.78 -10.90 0.07
N THR A 84 15.80 -10.61 0.87
CA THR A 84 17.01 -9.84 0.48
C THR A 84 17.68 -10.36 -0.78
N THR A 85 17.99 -11.67 -0.86
CA THR A 85 18.65 -12.28 -2.03
C THR A 85 17.86 -12.04 -3.32
N TRP A 86 16.55 -12.21 -3.25
CA TRP A 86 15.68 -12.05 -4.41
C TRP A 86 15.61 -10.59 -4.85
N LEU A 87 15.44 -9.67 -3.90
CA LEU A 87 15.41 -8.25 -4.20
C LEU A 87 16.78 -7.73 -4.67
N LYS A 88 17.91 -8.26 -4.16
CA LYS A 88 19.26 -7.96 -4.69
C LYS A 88 19.35 -8.29 -6.18
N ALA A 89 18.94 -9.50 -6.56
CA ALA A 89 18.93 -9.94 -7.96
C ALA A 89 18.07 -9.01 -8.83
N LEU A 90 16.83 -8.72 -8.42
CA LEU A 90 15.93 -7.83 -9.16
C LEU A 90 16.47 -6.41 -9.30
N MET A 91 17.01 -5.82 -8.23
CA MET A 91 17.60 -4.48 -8.29
C MET A 91 18.81 -4.43 -9.22
N PHE A 92 19.73 -5.40 -9.09
CA PHE A 92 20.92 -5.48 -9.91
C PHE A 92 20.58 -5.67 -11.39
N SER A 93 19.72 -6.63 -11.71
CA SER A 93 19.28 -6.88 -13.09
C SER A 93 18.55 -5.67 -13.68
N THR A 94 17.72 -4.98 -12.90
CA THR A 94 16.99 -3.79 -13.38
C THR A 94 17.94 -2.65 -13.75
N ILE A 95 18.94 -2.36 -12.92
CA ILE A 95 19.90 -1.27 -13.18
C ILE A 95 20.87 -1.63 -14.30
N ASN A 96 21.24 -2.91 -14.43
CA ASN A 96 22.25 -3.37 -15.39
C ASN A 96 21.65 -4.05 -16.64
N ARG A 97 20.35 -3.93 -16.91
CA ARG A 97 19.67 -4.58 -18.05
C ARG A 97 20.17 -4.14 -19.44
N HIS A 98 20.84 -2.99 -19.54
CA HIS A 98 21.51 -2.56 -20.77
C HIS A 98 22.97 -3.03 -20.86
N ARG A 99 23.55 -3.47 -19.74
CA ARG A 99 24.91 -4.00 -19.65
C ARG A 99 24.98 -5.49 -19.92
N TYR A 100 23.94 -6.23 -19.55
CA TYR A 100 23.87 -7.67 -19.67
C TYR A 100 22.61 -8.10 -20.40
N THR A 101 22.73 -9.05 -21.31
CA THR A 101 21.59 -9.77 -21.88
C THR A 101 21.13 -10.85 -20.90
N ILE A 102 19.92 -11.39 -21.09
CA ILE A 102 19.42 -12.49 -20.24
C ILE A 102 20.28 -13.75 -20.38
N SER A 103 20.81 -14.03 -21.57
CA SER A 103 21.63 -15.22 -21.85
C SER A 103 23.08 -15.12 -21.37
N ASP A 104 23.57 -13.90 -21.17
CA ASP A 104 24.93 -13.62 -20.68
C ASP A 104 24.85 -12.66 -19.47
N HIS A 105 24.01 -13.04 -18.50
CA HIS A 105 23.77 -12.22 -17.33
C HIS A 105 24.78 -12.53 -16.21
N HIS A 106 25.28 -11.50 -15.53
CA HIS A 106 26.23 -11.64 -14.42
C HIS A 106 25.80 -12.67 -13.35
N LEU A 107 24.50 -12.72 -13.05
CA LEU A 107 23.89 -13.66 -12.10
C LEU A 107 24.00 -15.15 -12.49
N LEU A 108 24.30 -15.47 -13.75
CA LEU A 108 24.54 -16.85 -14.19
C LEU A 108 25.87 -17.40 -13.65
N HIS A 109 26.81 -16.50 -13.31
CA HIS A 109 28.16 -16.83 -12.89
C HIS A 109 28.50 -16.33 -11.49
N HIS A 110 27.68 -15.45 -10.92
CA HIS A 110 27.90 -14.85 -9.60
C HIS A 110 26.61 -14.89 -8.77
N ALA A 111 26.74 -15.22 -7.49
CA ALA A 111 25.59 -15.25 -6.59
C ALA A 111 25.02 -13.83 -6.38
N PRO A 112 23.69 -13.66 -6.19
CA PRO A 112 23.10 -12.34 -5.93
C PRO A 112 23.74 -11.58 -4.75
N GLN A 113 24.33 -12.31 -3.80
CA GLN A 113 24.99 -11.82 -2.61
C GLN A 113 26.18 -10.91 -2.93
N THR A 114 26.93 -11.22 -3.99
CA THR A 114 28.16 -10.52 -4.39
C THR A 114 27.91 -9.32 -5.31
N THR A 115 26.68 -9.13 -5.78
CA THR A 115 26.34 -8.08 -6.75
C THR A 115 26.57 -6.66 -6.22
N PHE A 116 26.35 -6.45 -4.91
CA PHE A 116 26.66 -5.21 -4.23
C PHE A 116 26.80 -5.41 -2.71
N PRO A 117 27.67 -4.62 -2.04
CA PRO A 117 28.13 -4.92 -0.69
C PRO A 117 27.05 -4.73 0.38
N ASN A 118 27.15 -5.54 1.42
CA ASN A 118 26.46 -5.29 2.69
C ASN A 118 27.29 -4.29 3.51
N ILE A 119 26.72 -3.14 3.85
CA ILE A 119 27.49 -2.05 4.48
C ILE A 119 27.88 -2.35 5.92
N GLU A 120 27.10 -3.10 6.68
CA GLU A 120 27.46 -3.43 8.07
C GLU A 120 28.42 -4.62 8.21
N VAL A 121 28.62 -5.41 7.14
CA VAL A 121 29.59 -6.52 7.12
C VAL A 121 30.88 -6.15 6.39
N SER A 122 30.75 -5.47 5.25
CA SER A 122 31.88 -5.24 4.34
C SER A 122 32.67 -3.98 4.67
N PHE A 123 32.07 -3.03 5.38
CA PHE A 123 32.68 -1.73 5.64
C PHE A 123 33.64 -1.76 6.83
N ASP A 124 34.76 -1.09 6.64
CA ASP A 124 35.73 -0.68 7.65
C ASP A 124 36.12 0.80 7.38
N HIS A 125 36.77 1.46 8.34
CA HIS A 125 37.23 2.85 8.22
C HIS A 125 38.18 3.09 7.04
N THR A 126 38.83 2.03 6.53
CA THR A 126 39.72 2.04 5.36
C THR A 126 39.03 1.69 4.04
N THR A 127 37.75 1.37 4.05
CA THR A 127 37.04 0.89 2.85
C THR A 127 36.83 2.02 1.84
N ASP A 128 37.47 1.92 0.68
CA ASP A 128 37.23 2.82 -0.44
C ASP A 128 36.02 2.37 -1.27
N LEU A 129 34.99 3.23 -1.31
CA LEU A 129 33.75 3.01 -2.07
C LEU A 129 33.64 3.90 -3.32
N THR A 130 34.70 4.64 -3.68
CA THR A 130 34.70 5.56 -4.82
C THR A 130 34.77 4.85 -6.17
N HIS A 131 35.26 3.61 -6.20
CA HIS A 131 35.36 2.80 -7.41
C HIS A 131 34.01 2.22 -7.87
N LEU A 132 32.97 2.24 -7.03
CA LEU A 132 31.66 1.67 -7.36
C LEU A 132 30.93 2.53 -8.39
N PRO A 133 30.29 1.93 -9.41
CA PRO A 133 29.56 2.68 -10.43
C PRO A 133 28.32 3.37 -9.86
N ALA A 134 27.98 4.56 -10.39
CA ALA A 134 26.77 5.28 -10.03
C ALA A 134 25.54 4.75 -10.80
N PRO A 135 24.34 4.66 -10.17
CA PRO A 135 24.11 4.81 -8.73
C PRO A 135 24.76 3.65 -7.95
N ARG A 136 25.42 3.96 -6.83
CA ARG A 136 26.03 2.90 -6.00
C ARG A 136 24.92 2.13 -5.30
N LEU A 137 24.98 0.81 -5.40
CA LEU A 137 24.06 -0.09 -4.73
C LEU A 137 24.68 -0.59 -3.44
N PHE A 138 23.86 -0.67 -2.40
CA PHE A 138 24.23 -1.15 -1.09
C PHE A 138 23.10 -1.98 -0.49
N HIS A 139 23.43 -2.85 0.46
CA HIS A 139 22.45 -3.59 1.24
C HIS A 139 22.72 -3.41 2.73
N THR A 140 21.64 -3.36 3.52
CA THR A 140 21.70 -3.38 4.98
C THR A 140 20.56 -4.16 5.62
N HIS A 141 20.83 -4.74 6.78
CA HIS A 141 19.86 -5.29 7.72
C HIS A 141 19.61 -4.35 8.91
N LEU A 142 20.26 -3.18 8.95
CA LEU A 142 20.12 -2.25 10.06
C LEU A 142 18.75 -1.55 10.06
N PRO A 143 18.18 -1.32 11.25
CA PRO A 143 17.07 -0.39 11.41
C PRO A 143 17.50 1.03 11.02
N ARG A 144 16.55 1.83 10.53
CA ARG A 144 16.81 3.17 10.02
C ARG A 144 17.46 4.09 11.06
N THR A 145 17.11 3.92 12.34
CA THR A 145 17.68 4.70 13.45
C THR A 145 19.15 4.41 13.75
N LEU A 146 19.70 3.29 13.25
CA LEU A 146 21.12 2.96 13.40
C LEU A 146 21.96 3.36 12.19
N LEU A 147 21.34 3.83 11.11
CA LEU A 147 22.04 4.29 9.93
C LEU A 147 22.62 5.71 10.12
N PRO A 148 23.77 6.02 9.50
CA PRO A 148 24.32 7.38 9.50
C PRO A 148 23.30 8.46 9.11
N PRO A 149 23.22 9.59 9.84
CA PRO A 149 22.31 10.70 9.50
C PRO A 149 22.52 11.25 8.08
N SER A 150 23.73 11.15 7.54
CA SER A 150 24.06 11.58 6.18
C SER A 150 23.29 10.79 5.10
N MET A 151 22.73 9.62 5.42
CA MET A 151 21.99 8.77 4.48
C MET A 151 20.54 9.23 4.29
N THR A 152 20.08 10.26 5.00
CA THR A 152 18.72 10.83 4.83
C THR A 152 18.42 11.29 3.40
N SER A 153 19.45 11.64 2.62
CA SER A 153 19.32 12.02 1.22
C SER A 153 19.22 10.84 0.24
N CYS A 154 19.56 9.62 0.66
CA CYS A 154 19.64 8.43 -0.21
C CYS A 154 18.27 7.79 -0.44
N LYS A 155 18.19 6.88 -1.43
CA LYS A 155 17.00 6.06 -1.64
C LYS A 155 17.11 4.73 -0.89
N PHE A 156 16.00 4.26 -0.34
CA PHE A 156 15.87 2.96 0.32
C PHE A 156 14.74 2.15 -0.31
N VAL A 157 15.02 0.90 -0.65
CA VAL A 157 14.02 -0.11 -0.99
C VAL A 157 13.96 -1.09 0.17
N TYR A 158 12.92 -1.02 0.98
CA TYR A 158 12.71 -1.92 2.10
C TYR A 158 11.79 -3.08 1.70
N ILE A 159 12.19 -4.33 1.97
CA ILE A 159 11.32 -5.50 1.80
C ILE A 159 10.99 -6.14 3.16
N CYS A 160 9.69 -6.28 3.42
CA CYS A 160 9.15 -6.93 4.60
C CYS A 160 8.49 -8.27 4.24
N ARG A 161 8.36 -9.17 5.21
CA ARG A 161 7.69 -10.47 5.05
C ARG A 161 6.88 -10.80 6.30
N ASP A 162 5.92 -11.73 6.20
CA ASP A 162 5.19 -12.27 7.35
C ASP A 162 6.16 -12.73 8.45
N PRO A 163 6.05 -12.18 9.68
CA PRO A 163 6.92 -12.55 10.80
C PRO A 163 6.98 -14.06 11.06
N LYS A 164 5.90 -14.80 10.80
CA LYS A 164 5.84 -16.26 10.97
C LYS A 164 6.78 -16.98 10.00
N ASP A 165 6.77 -16.60 8.72
CA ASP A 165 7.70 -17.17 7.73
C ASP A 165 9.14 -16.71 7.96
N VAL A 166 9.32 -15.47 8.46
CA VAL A 166 10.65 -14.96 8.81
C VAL A 166 11.26 -15.75 9.96
N LEU A 167 10.50 -16.04 11.02
CA LEU A 167 10.94 -16.88 12.14
C LEU A 167 11.51 -18.20 11.63
N ILE A 168 10.73 -18.97 10.87
CA ILE A 168 11.16 -20.29 10.36
C ILE A 168 12.37 -20.15 9.44
N SER A 169 12.35 -19.18 8.53
CA SER A 169 13.46 -18.99 7.61
C SER A 169 14.74 -18.54 8.31
N LYS A 170 14.64 -17.74 9.39
CA LYS A 170 15.78 -17.27 10.18
C LYS A 170 16.33 -18.38 11.05
N TRP A 171 15.47 -19.12 11.76
CA TRP A 171 15.85 -20.24 12.60
C TRP A 171 16.64 -21.28 11.79
N TYR A 172 16.11 -21.71 10.65
CA TYR A 172 16.77 -22.69 9.78
C TYR A 172 18.13 -22.17 9.29
N PHE A 173 18.19 -20.93 8.82
CA PHE A 173 19.41 -20.35 8.27
C PHE A 173 20.49 -20.18 9.34
N MET A 174 20.17 -19.59 10.49
CA MET A 174 21.14 -19.34 11.56
C MET A 174 21.72 -20.65 12.09
N ASN A 175 20.92 -21.69 12.30
CA ASN A 175 21.42 -23.00 12.73
C ASN A 175 22.36 -23.67 11.72
N LYS A 176 22.28 -23.33 10.42
CA LYS A 176 23.17 -23.87 9.40
C LYS A 176 24.51 -23.15 9.32
N ILE A 177 24.55 -21.86 9.66
CA ILE A 177 25.77 -21.03 9.59
C ILE A 177 26.43 -20.80 10.97
N LYS A 178 25.78 -21.24 12.05
CA LYS A 178 26.31 -21.13 13.41
C LYS A 178 27.61 -21.93 13.55
N SER A 179 28.54 -21.43 14.38
CA SER A 179 29.74 -22.19 14.74
C SER A 179 29.34 -23.58 15.27
N LYS A 180 30.09 -24.60 14.83
CA LYS A 180 29.89 -26.00 15.26
C LYS A 180 30.16 -26.19 16.76
N ASP A 181 30.87 -25.26 17.39
CA ASP A 181 31.16 -25.26 18.82
C ASP A 181 29.95 -24.83 19.67
N LEU A 182 28.95 -24.20 19.06
CA LEU A 182 27.75 -23.76 19.74
C LEU A 182 26.59 -24.71 19.46
N ALA A 183 25.82 -25.02 20.50
CA ALA A 183 24.62 -25.84 20.35
C ALA A 183 23.62 -25.16 19.38
N PRO A 184 22.97 -25.95 18.48
CA PRO A 184 21.88 -25.46 17.66
C PRO A 184 20.74 -24.93 18.52
N LEU A 185 20.11 -23.84 18.07
CA LEU A 185 18.96 -23.25 18.73
C LEU A 185 17.71 -24.11 18.46
N SER A 186 17.01 -24.57 19.50
CA SER A 186 15.76 -25.32 19.31
C SER A 186 14.67 -24.41 18.71
N MET A 187 13.65 -25.00 18.10
CA MET A 187 12.55 -24.22 17.51
C MET A 187 11.76 -23.47 18.58
N ASP A 188 11.45 -24.13 19.71
CA ASP A 188 10.73 -23.51 20.83
C ASP A 188 11.52 -22.34 21.44
N GLU A 189 12.83 -22.49 21.61
CA GLU A 189 13.68 -21.42 22.12
C GLU A 189 13.76 -20.25 21.12
N ALA A 190 13.92 -20.55 19.83
CA ALA A 190 13.90 -19.54 18.77
C ALA A 190 12.55 -18.80 18.73
N PHE A 191 11.44 -19.51 18.90
CA PHE A 191 10.11 -18.92 18.95
C PHE A 191 9.97 -17.94 20.14
N GLU A 192 10.40 -18.35 21.34
CA GLU A 192 10.32 -17.50 22.53
C GLU A 192 11.18 -16.24 22.38
N LEU A 193 12.44 -16.41 21.98
CA LEU A 193 13.36 -15.30 21.74
C LEU A 193 12.83 -14.35 20.65
N PHE A 194 12.27 -14.88 19.56
CA PHE A 194 11.67 -14.07 18.50
C PHE A 194 10.46 -13.26 18.99
N CYS A 195 9.57 -13.88 19.78
CA CYS A 195 8.41 -13.20 20.35
C CYS A 195 8.81 -12.08 21.32
N GLN A 196 9.92 -12.24 22.05
CA GLN A 196 10.50 -11.21 22.91
C GLN A 196 11.27 -10.13 22.11
N GLY A 197 11.46 -10.34 20.81
CA GLY A 197 12.25 -9.46 19.93
C GLY A 197 13.77 -9.66 20.04
N VAL A 198 14.22 -10.67 20.79
CA VAL A 198 15.64 -10.99 21.05
C VAL A 198 16.19 -11.89 19.95
N SER A 199 16.74 -11.28 18.91
CA SER A 199 17.46 -11.97 17.84
C SER A 199 18.25 -10.95 17.03
N GLU A 200 19.25 -11.33 16.23
CA GLU A 200 20.07 -10.37 15.48
C GLU A 200 19.21 -9.43 14.63
N TYR A 201 19.45 -8.12 14.75
CA TYR A 201 18.69 -7.00 14.16
C TYR A 201 17.25 -6.83 14.68
N GLY A 202 16.80 -7.67 15.62
CA GLY A 202 15.48 -7.63 16.23
C GLY A 202 15.31 -6.43 17.18
N PRO A 203 14.05 -6.00 17.45
CA PRO A 203 12.80 -6.64 17.02
C PRO A 203 12.37 -6.32 15.57
N LEU A 204 11.82 -7.33 14.87
CA LEU A 204 11.38 -7.20 13.47
C LEU A 204 10.32 -6.11 13.28
N TRP A 205 9.30 -6.09 14.14
CA TRP A 205 8.16 -5.16 14.00
C TRP A 205 8.59 -3.70 14.11
N ASP A 206 9.46 -3.40 15.06
CA ASP A 206 10.01 -2.07 15.29
C ASP A 206 10.83 -1.61 14.07
N GLN A 207 11.66 -2.49 13.49
CA GLN A 207 12.35 -2.20 12.24
C GLN A 207 11.39 -1.94 11.08
N ALA A 208 10.40 -2.82 10.88
CA ALA A 208 9.42 -2.67 9.81
C ALA A 208 8.64 -1.36 9.92
N LEU A 209 8.26 -0.95 11.15
CA LEU A 209 7.57 0.32 11.40
C LEU A 209 8.42 1.54 11.06
N GLN A 210 9.72 1.51 11.34
CA GLN A 210 10.61 2.63 10.99
C GLN A 210 10.64 2.87 9.48
N TYR A 211 10.81 1.81 8.69
CA TYR A 211 10.81 1.92 7.23
C TYR A 211 9.41 2.21 6.66
N TRP A 212 8.36 1.65 7.26
CA TRP A 212 6.99 1.93 6.87
C TRP A 212 6.64 3.41 7.04
N ARG A 213 6.88 3.99 8.23
CA ARG A 213 6.65 5.41 8.49
C ARG A 213 7.47 6.29 7.54
N ALA A 214 8.74 5.97 7.36
CA ALA A 214 9.60 6.71 6.42
C ALA A 214 9.12 6.64 4.97
N SER A 215 8.47 5.54 4.56
CA SER A 215 7.84 5.42 3.22
C SER A 215 6.60 6.30 3.04
N LEU A 216 5.87 6.55 4.13
CA LEU A 216 4.74 7.47 4.12
C LEU A 216 5.21 8.93 4.15
N ASP A 217 6.21 9.24 4.96
CA ASP A 217 6.76 10.59 5.13
C ASP A 217 7.57 11.04 3.90
N SER A 218 8.23 10.10 3.22
CA SER A 218 9.13 10.39 2.09
C SER A 218 9.06 9.31 1.01
N PRO A 219 7.93 9.22 0.27
CA PRO A 219 7.70 8.16 -0.72
C PRO A 219 8.68 8.18 -1.90
N ASN A 220 9.34 9.32 -2.17
CA ASN A 220 10.39 9.43 -3.19
C ASN A 220 11.78 8.99 -2.70
N LYS A 221 11.93 8.69 -1.40
CA LYS A 221 13.18 8.26 -0.75
C LYS A 221 13.08 6.88 -0.14
N VAL A 222 11.89 6.40 0.19
CA VAL A 222 11.70 5.06 0.75
C VAL A 222 10.55 4.34 0.05
N LEU A 223 10.87 3.25 -0.63
CA LEU A 223 9.91 2.32 -1.20
C LEU A 223 9.75 1.13 -0.25
N PHE A 224 8.53 0.89 0.22
CA PHE A 224 8.20 -0.28 1.04
C PHE A 224 7.54 -1.36 0.16
N LEU A 225 8.13 -2.55 0.17
CA LEU A 225 7.65 -3.74 -0.54
C LEU A 225 7.32 -4.85 0.48
N LYS A 226 6.38 -5.72 0.12
CA LYS A 226 6.12 -6.96 0.84
C LYS A 226 6.49 -8.14 -0.03
N TYR A 227 7.18 -9.12 0.57
CA TYR A 227 7.58 -10.36 -0.08
C TYR A 227 6.39 -11.08 -0.71
N GLU A 228 5.25 -11.08 -0.01
CA GLU A 228 4.02 -11.74 -0.47
C GLU A 228 3.41 -11.05 -1.70
N GLU A 229 3.48 -9.72 -1.75
CA GLU A 229 3.01 -8.92 -2.90
C GLU A 229 3.95 -9.10 -4.09
N LEU A 230 5.27 -9.06 -3.85
CA LEU A 230 6.30 -9.32 -4.86
C LEU A 230 6.17 -10.74 -5.43
N LYS A 231 5.85 -11.74 -4.61
CA LYS A 231 5.60 -13.11 -5.08
C LYS A 231 4.29 -13.23 -5.86
N LYS A 232 3.25 -12.51 -5.47
CA LYS A 232 1.94 -12.57 -6.12
C LYS A 232 1.93 -11.87 -7.48
N GLN A 233 2.61 -10.73 -7.59
CA GLN A 233 2.63 -9.89 -8.80
C GLN A 233 4.05 -9.36 -9.07
N PRO A 234 5.01 -10.24 -9.42
CA PRO A 234 6.42 -9.86 -9.52
C PRO A 234 6.69 -8.76 -10.54
N GLU A 235 6.01 -8.80 -11.69
CA GLU A 235 6.21 -7.81 -12.76
C GLU A 235 5.67 -6.42 -12.36
N VAL A 236 4.58 -6.36 -11.59
CA VAL A 236 4.01 -5.10 -11.09
C VAL A 236 4.95 -4.45 -10.08
N GLU A 237 5.42 -5.23 -9.10
CA GLU A 237 6.36 -4.73 -8.09
C GLU A 237 7.73 -4.40 -8.72
N LEU A 238 8.16 -5.11 -9.77
CA LEU A 238 9.38 -4.81 -10.51
C LEU A 238 9.28 -3.47 -11.26
N ARG A 239 8.15 -3.18 -11.92
CA ARG A 239 7.92 -1.87 -12.56
C ARG A 239 7.95 -0.73 -11.53
N LYS A 240 7.32 -0.93 -10.38
CA LYS A 240 7.32 0.01 -9.26
C LYS A 240 8.74 0.25 -8.73
N LEU A 241 9.52 -0.81 -8.55
CA LEU A 241 10.92 -0.77 -8.16
C LEU A 241 11.76 0.04 -9.16
N ALA A 242 11.64 -0.29 -10.45
CA ALA A 242 12.38 0.35 -11.53
C ALA A 242 12.10 1.86 -11.60
N ALA A 243 10.82 2.25 -11.54
CA ALA A 243 10.41 3.65 -11.50
C ALA A 243 10.97 4.38 -10.27
N PHE A 244 10.91 3.76 -9.09
CA PHE A 244 11.40 4.36 -7.84
C PHE A 244 12.91 4.59 -7.85
N ILE A 245 13.71 3.62 -8.31
CA ILE A 245 15.17 3.75 -8.38
C ILE A 245 15.56 4.83 -9.42
N GLY A 246 14.72 5.05 -10.44
CA GLY A 246 14.95 6.04 -11.49
C GLY A 246 15.32 5.43 -12.84
N HIS A 247 14.99 4.16 -13.03
CA HIS A 247 15.22 3.40 -14.26
C HIS A 247 13.91 2.76 -14.76
N PRO A 248 12.81 3.52 -14.96
CA PRO A 248 11.55 2.96 -15.43
C PRO A 248 11.74 2.22 -16.76
N PHE A 249 10.93 1.20 -17.00
CA PHE A 249 10.93 0.49 -18.27
C PHE A 249 10.28 1.34 -19.36
N THR A 250 10.84 1.33 -20.55
CA THR A 250 10.24 1.99 -21.73
C THR A 250 9.13 1.12 -22.33
N VAL A 251 8.26 1.72 -23.15
CA VAL A 251 7.23 0.97 -23.89
C VAL A 251 7.86 -0.12 -24.77
N GLU A 252 9.00 0.16 -25.40
CA GLU A 252 9.72 -0.82 -26.21
C GLU A 252 10.30 -1.96 -25.37
N GLU A 253 10.81 -1.69 -24.16
CA GLU A 253 11.28 -2.73 -23.23
C GLU A 253 10.13 -3.63 -22.76
N GLU A 254 8.96 -3.04 -22.51
CA GLU A 254 7.73 -3.77 -22.15
C GLU A 254 7.27 -4.67 -23.32
N GLU A 255 7.21 -4.13 -24.55
CA GLU A 255 6.83 -4.89 -25.75
C GLU A 255 7.81 -6.04 -26.07
N LYS A 256 9.10 -5.86 -25.76
CA LYS A 256 10.13 -6.89 -25.93
C LYS A 256 10.16 -7.93 -24.80
N GLY A 257 9.31 -7.80 -23.78
CA GLY A 257 9.24 -8.73 -22.66
C GLY A 257 10.43 -8.66 -21.70
N VAL A 258 11.09 -7.49 -21.57
CA VAL A 258 12.27 -7.32 -20.71
C VAL A 258 11.91 -7.53 -19.24
N VAL A 259 10.73 -7.07 -18.82
CA VAL A 259 10.25 -7.21 -17.43
C VAL A 259 10.09 -8.68 -17.08
N GLU A 260 9.43 -9.45 -17.94
CA GLU A 260 9.19 -10.89 -17.82
C GLU A 260 10.51 -11.66 -17.85
N GLY A 261 11.45 -11.24 -18.71
CA GLY A 261 12.80 -11.79 -18.79
C GLY A 261 13.58 -11.63 -17.47
N ILE A 262 13.56 -10.44 -16.87
CA ILE A 262 14.21 -10.17 -15.58
C ILE A 262 13.53 -10.96 -14.45
N VAL A 263 12.19 -11.00 -14.41
CA VAL A 263 11.44 -11.77 -13.41
C VAL A 263 11.78 -13.26 -13.51
N LYS A 264 11.83 -13.82 -14.73
CA LYS A 264 12.19 -15.22 -14.96
C LYS A 264 13.63 -15.52 -14.55
N LEU A 265 14.57 -14.67 -14.95
CA LEU A 265 15.99 -14.78 -14.59
C LEU A 265 16.19 -14.75 -13.07
N CYS A 266 15.51 -13.84 -12.39
CA CYS A 266 15.63 -13.66 -10.94
C CYS A 266 14.70 -14.58 -10.14
N SER A 267 13.94 -15.46 -10.78
CA SER A 267 13.01 -16.35 -10.09
C SER A 267 13.73 -17.30 -9.14
N PHE A 268 13.04 -17.74 -8.09
CA PHE A 268 13.58 -18.73 -7.16
C PHE A 268 14.05 -19.98 -7.90
N GLU A 269 13.20 -20.53 -8.76
CA GLU A 269 13.49 -21.74 -9.54
C GLU A 269 14.74 -21.58 -10.42
N ASN A 270 14.90 -20.46 -11.11
CA ASN A 270 16.10 -20.24 -11.90
C ASN A 270 17.34 -20.10 -11.01
N LEU A 271 17.31 -19.15 -10.06
CA LEU A 271 18.48 -18.83 -9.23
C LEU A 271 18.94 -20.03 -8.39
N SER A 272 18.03 -20.78 -7.78
CA SER A 272 18.40 -21.95 -6.96
C SER A 272 19.03 -23.08 -7.77
N ASN A 273 18.79 -23.11 -9.09
CA ASN A 273 19.29 -24.16 -9.97
C ASN A 273 20.62 -23.83 -10.65
N LEU A 274 21.12 -22.60 -10.55
CA LEU A 274 22.42 -22.20 -11.10
C LEU A 274 23.57 -22.82 -10.30
N GLU A 275 24.61 -23.30 -10.99
CA GLU A 275 25.76 -23.97 -10.37
C GLU A 275 26.48 -23.08 -9.34
N VAL A 276 26.62 -21.78 -9.61
CA VAL A 276 27.19 -20.82 -8.66
C VAL A 276 26.43 -20.77 -7.32
N ASN A 277 25.10 -21.02 -7.35
CA ASN A 277 24.26 -21.02 -6.17
C ASN A 277 24.16 -22.40 -5.50
N LYS A 278 24.50 -23.48 -6.19
CA LYS A 278 24.53 -24.84 -5.64
C LYS A 278 25.85 -25.16 -4.94
N ALA A 279 26.97 -24.75 -5.55
CA ALA A 279 28.31 -25.18 -5.14
C ALA A 279 29.22 -24.03 -4.67
N GLY A 280 28.84 -22.77 -4.87
CA GLY A 280 29.64 -21.63 -4.40
C GLY A 280 29.43 -21.35 -2.91
N SER A 281 30.38 -20.61 -2.31
CA SER A 281 30.29 -20.06 -0.94
C SER A 281 30.63 -18.57 -0.94
N ASN A 282 30.33 -17.91 0.18
CA ASN A 282 30.71 -16.51 0.44
C ASN A 282 31.25 -16.37 1.86
N ASP A 283 32.37 -15.68 2.02
CA ASP A 283 32.93 -15.33 3.33
C ASP A 283 32.40 -13.97 3.81
N TYR A 284 31.76 -13.96 4.98
CA TYR A 284 31.21 -12.77 5.62
C TYR A 284 32.02 -12.32 6.85
N LYS A 285 33.29 -12.75 6.99
CA LYS A 285 34.18 -12.55 8.16
C LYS A 285 33.70 -13.22 9.46
N VAL A 286 32.39 -13.43 9.60
CA VAL A 286 31.74 -14.08 10.74
C VAL A 286 31.54 -15.57 10.49
N ALA A 287 31.24 -15.94 9.24
CA ALA A 287 31.05 -17.32 8.81
C ALA A 287 31.25 -17.41 7.30
N GLU A 288 31.79 -18.55 6.86
CA GLU A 288 31.67 -18.98 5.47
C GLU A 288 30.26 -19.56 5.26
N VAL A 289 29.57 -19.09 4.23
CA VAL A 289 28.17 -19.45 3.97
C VAL A 289 28.04 -20.01 2.56
N ASP A 290 27.66 -21.28 2.47
CA ASP A 290 27.30 -21.92 1.21
C ASP A 290 26.13 -21.20 0.55
N ASN A 291 26.25 -20.92 -0.75
CA ASN A 291 25.24 -20.19 -1.51
C ASN A 291 23.88 -20.90 -1.51
N SER A 292 23.89 -22.22 -1.42
CA SER A 292 22.70 -23.06 -1.38
C SER A 292 21.82 -22.75 -0.16
N LEU A 293 22.40 -22.27 0.95
CA LEU A 293 21.66 -21.93 2.18
C LEU A 293 20.78 -20.68 2.03
N PHE A 294 20.98 -19.87 0.97
CA PHE A 294 20.08 -18.76 0.65
C PHE A 294 18.80 -19.22 -0.05
N PHE A 295 18.76 -20.45 -0.57
CA PHE A 295 17.64 -21.00 -1.35
C PHE A 295 17.05 -22.22 -0.64
N ARG A 296 15.97 -22.02 0.13
CA ARG A 296 15.31 -23.12 0.89
C ARG A 296 14.05 -23.65 0.21
N LYS A 297 12.98 -22.85 0.20
CA LYS A 297 11.70 -23.17 -0.45
C LYS A 297 11.14 -22.02 -1.28
N GLY A 298 11.41 -20.78 -0.88
CA GLY A 298 10.88 -19.60 -1.56
C GLY A 298 9.35 -19.48 -1.46
N GLU A 299 8.70 -20.10 -0.47
CA GLU A 299 7.23 -20.20 -0.34
C GLU A 299 6.64 -19.22 0.69
N ILE A 300 5.33 -18.97 0.56
CA ILE A 300 4.54 -18.22 1.54
C ILE A 300 3.73 -19.22 2.36
N GLY A 301 3.75 -19.08 3.68
CA GLY A 301 2.96 -19.91 4.58
C GLY A 301 3.62 -21.23 4.97
N ASP A 302 4.93 -21.38 4.74
CA ASP A 302 5.67 -22.57 5.15
C ASP A 302 5.74 -22.70 6.68
N TRP A 303 5.51 -21.60 7.40
CA TRP A 303 5.32 -21.61 8.85
C TRP A 303 4.27 -22.61 9.35
N LYS A 304 3.26 -22.96 8.54
CA LYS A 304 2.22 -23.95 8.88
C LYS A 304 2.78 -25.35 9.13
N ASN A 305 3.96 -25.65 8.59
CA ASN A 305 4.62 -26.94 8.78
C ASN A 305 5.41 -27.03 10.10
N TYR A 306 5.51 -25.93 10.85
CA TYR A 306 6.39 -25.82 12.03
C TYR A 306 5.69 -25.26 13.26
N LEU A 307 4.78 -24.29 13.08
CA LEU A 307 4.13 -23.60 14.19
C LEU A 307 2.79 -24.27 14.53
N SER A 308 2.54 -24.44 15.82
CA SER A 308 1.20 -24.76 16.32
C SER A 308 0.25 -23.57 16.13
N GLU A 309 -1.06 -23.81 16.24
CA GLU A 309 -2.04 -22.73 16.16
C GLU A 309 -1.81 -21.68 17.28
N GLU A 310 -1.48 -22.12 18.49
CA GLU A 310 -1.15 -21.23 19.62
C GLU A 310 0.07 -20.34 19.31
N MET A 311 1.14 -20.91 18.75
CA MET A 311 2.33 -20.15 18.36
C MET A 311 2.00 -19.10 17.30
N LYS A 312 1.22 -19.48 16.29
CA LYS A 312 0.75 -18.56 15.25
C LYS A 312 -0.12 -17.46 15.85
N GLU A 313 -1.06 -17.77 16.74
CA GLU A 313 -1.94 -16.78 17.37
C GLU A 313 -1.15 -15.78 18.22
N ARG A 314 -0.11 -16.24 18.93
CA ARG A 314 0.77 -15.36 19.70
C ARG A 314 1.54 -14.40 18.79
N ILE A 315 2.13 -14.88 17.69
CA ILE A 315 2.81 -14.00 16.72
C ILE A 315 1.84 -13.01 16.08
N ASP A 316 0.64 -13.45 15.71
CA ASP A 316 -0.39 -12.57 15.14
C ASP A 316 -0.84 -11.50 16.14
N ARG A 317 -0.98 -11.86 17.44
CA ARG A 317 -1.29 -10.90 18.51
C ARG A 317 -0.20 -9.85 18.66
N ILE A 318 1.07 -10.27 18.79
CA ILE A 318 2.22 -9.36 18.87
C ILE A 318 2.27 -8.45 17.64
N THR A 319 2.06 -9.01 16.45
CA THR A 319 2.05 -8.26 15.19
C THR A 319 0.95 -7.21 15.18
N ASN A 320 -0.27 -7.57 15.56
CA ASN A 320 -1.39 -6.65 15.61
C ASN A 320 -1.20 -5.54 16.65
N GLU A 321 -0.65 -5.87 17.83
CA GLU A 321 -0.37 -4.91 18.89
C GLU A 321 0.73 -3.92 18.48
N LYS A 322 1.86 -4.43 17.98
CA LYS A 322 3.00 -3.60 17.55
C LYS A 322 2.63 -2.70 16.37
N LEU A 323 1.88 -3.21 15.39
CA LEU A 323 1.53 -2.46 14.18
C LEU A 323 0.25 -1.63 14.33
N LYS A 324 -0.42 -1.67 15.49
CA LYS A 324 -1.68 -0.97 15.73
C LYS A 324 -1.54 0.52 15.40
N GLY A 325 -2.50 1.03 14.62
CA GLY A 325 -2.56 2.45 14.24
C GLY A 325 -1.56 2.87 13.15
N SER A 326 -0.62 2.02 12.74
CA SER A 326 0.36 2.37 11.70
C SER A 326 -0.19 2.30 10.28
N GLY A 327 -1.26 1.54 10.05
CA GLY A 327 -1.76 1.20 8.72
C GLY A 327 -1.02 0.05 8.03
N LEU A 328 0.12 -0.41 8.56
CA LEU A 328 0.83 -1.59 8.07
C LEU A 328 0.11 -2.87 8.54
N ILE A 329 -0.09 -3.79 7.61
CA ILE A 329 -0.66 -5.12 7.87
C ILE A 329 0.32 -6.15 7.30
N LEU A 330 0.75 -7.08 8.16
CA LEU A 330 1.62 -8.20 7.84
C LEU A 330 0.94 -9.51 8.22
N GLY A 331 1.16 -10.57 7.44
CA GLY A 331 0.75 -11.94 7.77
C GLY A 331 -0.75 -12.21 7.83
N CYS A 332 -1.59 -11.22 7.54
CA CYS A 332 -3.03 -11.37 7.42
C CYS A 332 -3.49 -10.75 6.10
N TRP A 333 -3.95 -11.58 5.17
CA TRP A 333 -4.55 -11.13 3.89
C TRP A 333 -5.87 -10.38 4.08
N ARG A 334 -6.36 -10.30 5.32
CA ARG A 334 -7.55 -9.55 5.69
C ARG A 334 -7.22 -8.66 6.87
N ARG A 335 -7.37 -7.35 6.69
CA ARG A 335 -7.50 -6.44 7.83
C ARG A 335 -8.57 -7.00 8.77
N ALA A 336 -8.28 -7.10 10.06
CA ALA A 336 -9.32 -7.42 11.04
C ALA A 336 -10.49 -6.42 10.88
N LEU A 337 -11.72 -6.93 10.84
CA LEU A 337 -12.90 -6.09 10.82
C LEU A 337 -12.85 -5.21 12.06
N ARG A 338 -13.10 -3.91 11.91
CA ARG A 338 -13.03 -2.96 13.04
C ARG A 338 -14.24 -3.10 13.99
N GLY A 339 -15.01 -4.19 13.86
CA GLY A 339 -16.29 -4.39 14.54
C GLY A 339 -17.39 -3.43 14.05
N GLY A 340 -18.51 -3.39 14.79
CA GLY A 340 -19.61 -2.46 14.56
C GLY A 340 -20.26 -2.60 13.17
N ARG A 341 -20.29 -1.51 12.41
CA ARG A 341 -20.94 -1.48 11.09
C ARG A 341 -20.25 -2.39 10.07
N GLU A 342 -18.95 -2.56 10.15
CA GLU A 342 -18.19 -3.41 9.21
C GLU A 342 -18.52 -4.90 9.42
N GLU A 343 -18.69 -5.31 10.68
CA GLU A 343 -19.18 -6.65 11.02
C GLU A 343 -20.61 -6.85 10.52
N ASN A 344 -21.48 -5.85 10.66
CA ASN A 344 -22.84 -5.92 10.12
C ASN A 344 -22.88 -5.93 8.58
N GLU A 345 -22.01 -5.17 7.91
CA GLU A 345 -21.90 -5.19 6.44
C GLU A 345 -21.41 -6.55 5.94
N LYS A 346 -20.43 -7.15 6.63
CA LYS A 346 -20.00 -8.52 6.36
C LYS A 346 -21.13 -9.52 6.61
N LYS A 347 -21.80 -9.48 7.76
CA LYS A 347 -22.95 -10.36 8.07
C LYS A 347 -24.06 -10.23 7.02
N ASN A 348 -24.32 -9.01 6.56
CA ASN A 348 -25.28 -8.78 5.47
C ASN A 348 -24.82 -9.39 4.15
N LEU A 349 -23.54 -9.24 3.81
CA LEU A 349 -22.97 -9.86 2.61
C LEU A 349 -22.98 -11.39 2.68
N GLU A 350 -22.62 -11.96 3.83
CA GLU A 350 -22.67 -13.40 4.11
C GLU A 350 -24.10 -13.91 3.94
N ARG A 351 -25.09 -13.22 4.52
CA ARG A 351 -26.51 -13.54 4.33
C ARG A 351 -26.96 -13.44 2.86
N ILE A 352 -26.45 -12.47 2.10
CA ILE A 352 -26.75 -12.37 0.66
C ILE A 352 -26.14 -13.57 -0.07
N CYS A 353 -24.89 -13.91 0.23
CA CYS A 353 -24.18 -15.04 -0.37
C CYS A 353 -24.84 -16.40 -0.05
N GLU A 354 -25.34 -16.59 1.17
CA GLU A 354 -26.09 -17.80 1.58
C GLU A 354 -27.36 -18.04 0.75
N ASN A 355 -27.97 -16.97 0.24
CA ASN A 355 -29.20 -17.05 -0.56
C ASN A 355 -28.95 -17.10 -2.07
N LEU A 356 -27.69 -17.13 -2.52
CA LEU A 356 -27.38 -17.32 -3.94
C LEU A 356 -27.63 -18.78 -4.33
N PRO A 357 -28.25 -19.04 -5.50
CA PRO A 357 -28.58 -20.40 -5.92
C PRO A 357 -27.31 -21.14 -6.36
N VAL A 358 -26.63 -21.75 -5.39
CA VAL A 358 -25.47 -22.63 -5.60
C VAL A 358 -25.91 -24.04 -5.25
N ASN A 359 -25.93 -24.93 -6.24
CA ASN A 359 -26.36 -26.31 -6.01
C ASN A 359 -25.13 -27.22 -5.92
N GLU A 360 -24.99 -27.96 -4.83
CA GLU A 360 -23.94 -28.95 -4.69
C GLU A 360 -24.21 -30.17 -5.58
N VAL A 361 -23.20 -30.57 -6.36
CA VAL A 361 -23.28 -31.74 -7.24
C VAL A 361 -22.00 -32.56 -7.05
N GLY A 362 -22.10 -33.65 -6.29
CA GLY A 362 -20.96 -34.52 -5.99
C GLY A 362 -19.86 -33.80 -5.20
N ARG A 363 -18.64 -33.69 -5.77
CA ARG A 363 -17.52 -32.91 -5.18
C ARG A 363 -17.43 -31.47 -5.68
N GLY A 364 -18.39 -31.02 -6.48
CA GLY A 364 -18.42 -29.68 -7.07
C GLY A 364 -19.72 -28.95 -6.76
N TRP A 365 -19.86 -27.76 -7.35
CA TRP A 365 -21.07 -26.96 -7.29
C TRP A 365 -21.43 -26.46 -8.68
N THR A 366 -22.72 -26.25 -8.91
CA THR A 366 -23.25 -25.62 -10.12
C THR A 366 -23.83 -24.26 -9.78
N TRP A 367 -23.60 -23.29 -10.67
CA TRP A 367 -24.06 -21.92 -10.53
C TRP A 367 -25.48 -21.75 -11.06
N GLY A 368 -26.47 -21.66 -10.18
CA GLY A 368 -27.89 -21.58 -10.55
C GLY A 368 -28.33 -20.25 -11.16
N LEU A 369 -27.45 -19.26 -11.31
CA LEU A 369 -27.74 -18.00 -12.01
C LEU A 369 -27.38 -18.04 -13.50
N THR A 370 -26.82 -19.15 -14.01
CA THR A 370 -26.55 -19.34 -15.44
C THR A 370 -27.13 -20.65 -15.92
N SER A 371 -27.64 -20.66 -17.16
CA SER A 371 -28.24 -21.86 -17.77
C SER A 371 -27.24 -22.99 -18.02
N ASN A 372 -25.95 -22.66 -18.17
CA ASN A 372 -24.87 -23.63 -18.33
C ASN A 372 -24.24 -24.07 -16.99
N GLY A 373 -24.73 -23.57 -15.85
CA GLY A 373 -24.21 -23.90 -14.53
C GLY A 373 -22.80 -23.36 -14.24
N ILE A 374 -22.23 -22.53 -15.12
CA ILE A 374 -20.88 -21.97 -14.99
C ILE A 374 -20.96 -20.60 -14.32
N PHE A 375 -20.15 -20.40 -13.29
CA PHE A 375 -20.02 -19.10 -12.65
C PHE A 375 -19.50 -18.03 -13.60
N THR A 376 -20.17 -16.88 -13.59
CA THR A 376 -19.65 -15.67 -14.24
C THR A 376 -19.75 -14.49 -13.28
N VAL A 377 -18.75 -13.62 -13.31
CA VAL A 377 -18.77 -12.37 -12.52
C VAL A 377 -19.97 -11.50 -12.90
N ALA A 378 -20.37 -11.52 -14.18
CA ALA A 378 -21.53 -10.78 -14.67
C ALA A 378 -22.85 -11.23 -14.02
N SER A 379 -23.13 -12.55 -14.00
CA SER A 379 -24.38 -13.08 -13.40
C SER A 379 -24.44 -12.85 -11.89
N LEU A 380 -23.32 -13.02 -11.18
CA LEU A 380 -23.23 -12.65 -9.76
C LEU A 380 -23.52 -11.15 -9.56
N ARG A 381 -22.92 -10.31 -10.40
CA ARG A 381 -23.04 -8.86 -10.29
C ARG A 381 -24.48 -8.41 -10.52
N GLU A 382 -25.16 -8.95 -11.52
CA GLU A 382 -26.56 -8.65 -11.80
C GLU A 382 -27.48 -9.05 -10.63
N ALA A 383 -27.28 -10.26 -10.08
CA ALA A 383 -28.05 -10.70 -8.91
C ALA A 383 -27.80 -9.83 -7.68
N LEU A 384 -26.55 -9.45 -7.42
CA LEU A 384 -26.20 -8.55 -6.33
C LEU A 384 -26.79 -7.15 -6.55
N ASP A 385 -26.69 -6.61 -7.75
CA ASP A 385 -27.24 -5.29 -8.08
C ASP A 385 -28.77 -5.29 -7.96
N ASP A 386 -29.46 -6.37 -8.35
CA ASP A 386 -30.92 -6.52 -8.14
C ASP A 386 -31.34 -6.58 -6.67
N MET A 387 -30.55 -7.28 -5.85
CA MET A 387 -30.82 -7.40 -4.42
C MET A 387 -30.49 -6.14 -3.63
N THR A 388 -29.52 -5.33 -4.11
CA THR A 388 -28.93 -4.24 -3.33
C THR A 388 -29.20 -2.83 -3.87
N LEU A 389 -29.42 -2.67 -5.18
CA LEU A 389 -29.69 -1.37 -5.79
C LEU A 389 -31.19 -1.14 -5.93
N ARG A 390 -31.64 0.09 -5.63
CA ARG A 390 -33.00 0.51 -5.97
C ARG A 390 -33.16 0.59 -7.49
N ARG A 391 -33.97 -0.29 -8.07
CA ARG A 391 -34.47 -0.13 -9.44
C ARG A 391 -35.42 1.07 -9.47
N CYS A 392 -35.15 2.07 -10.31
CA CYS A 392 -36.10 3.16 -10.57
C CYS A 392 -37.00 2.70 -11.72
N GLY A 393 -38.31 2.52 -11.47
CA GLY A 393 -39.24 1.86 -12.39
C GLY A 393 -39.52 2.59 -13.71
N LEU A 394 -38.99 3.81 -13.91
CA LEU A 394 -39.17 4.59 -15.13
C LEU A 394 -37.81 4.86 -15.80
N PRO A 395 -37.60 4.55 -17.09
CA PRO A 395 -36.40 4.94 -17.82
C PRO A 395 -36.15 6.45 -17.76
N THR A 396 -34.88 6.88 -17.85
CA THR A 396 -34.57 8.32 -18.00
C THR A 396 -34.75 8.71 -19.46
N ILE A 397 -35.56 9.72 -19.73
CA ILE A 397 -35.81 10.22 -21.08
C ILE A 397 -34.71 11.23 -21.43
N TRP A 398 -33.95 10.95 -22.48
CA TRP A 398 -32.86 11.82 -22.92
C TRP A 398 -33.36 12.81 -23.99
N ILE A 399 -33.37 14.10 -23.66
CA ILE A 399 -33.80 15.16 -24.58
C ILE A 399 -32.58 15.92 -25.10
N ASN A 400 -32.27 15.80 -26.38
CA ASN A 400 -31.03 16.33 -26.95
C ASN A 400 -30.90 17.86 -26.90
N THR A 401 -32.01 18.59 -26.83
CA THR A 401 -32.00 20.06 -26.67
C THR A 401 -31.56 20.50 -25.27
N VAL A 402 -31.53 19.57 -24.29
CA VAL A 402 -31.02 19.81 -22.95
C VAL A 402 -29.51 19.53 -22.91
N PRO A 403 -28.67 20.46 -22.41
CA PRO A 403 -27.22 20.29 -22.35
C PRO A 403 -26.80 19.00 -21.64
N ILE A 404 -25.78 18.32 -22.15
CA ILE A 404 -25.33 17.00 -21.64
C ILE A 404 -25.05 16.99 -20.14
N LYS A 405 -24.46 18.07 -19.59
CA LYS A 405 -24.18 18.20 -18.15
C LYS A 405 -25.45 18.16 -17.29
N VAL A 406 -26.55 18.70 -17.79
CA VAL A 406 -27.85 18.72 -17.12
C VAL A 406 -28.46 17.32 -17.15
N ARG A 407 -28.42 16.66 -18.31
CA ARG A 407 -28.92 15.29 -18.47
C ARG A 407 -28.19 14.30 -17.56
N ILE A 408 -26.86 14.41 -17.48
CA ILE A 408 -26.03 13.60 -16.56
C ILE A 408 -26.37 13.92 -15.09
N CYS A 409 -26.54 15.20 -14.74
CA CYS A 409 -26.93 15.60 -13.38
C CYS A 409 -28.27 14.98 -12.98
N TYR A 410 -29.27 15.08 -13.84
CA TYR A 410 -30.60 14.52 -13.64
C TYR A 410 -30.56 13.00 -13.46
N TRP A 411 -29.89 12.29 -14.37
CA TRP A 411 -29.69 10.84 -14.25
C TRP A 411 -29.02 10.44 -12.93
N ARG A 412 -27.95 11.14 -12.53
CA ARG A 412 -27.28 10.90 -11.24
C ARG A 412 -28.17 11.21 -10.04
N ALA A 413 -29.04 12.21 -10.14
CA ALA A 413 -30.01 12.56 -9.10
C ALA A 413 -31.00 11.42 -8.88
N ARG A 414 -31.54 10.87 -9.97
CA ARG A 414 -32.48 9.72 -9.94
C ARG A 414 -31.86 8.47 -9.34
N LEU A 415 -30.58 8.22 -9.61
CA LEU A 415 -29.84 7.10 -9.01
C LEU A 415 -29.43 7.33 -7.55
N GLY A 416 -29.72 8.51 -6.98
CA GLY A 416 -29.24 8.87 -5.65
C GLY A 416 -27.72 8.94 -5.55
N ARG A 417 -27.02 9.28 -6.66
CA ARG A 417 -25.55 9.29 -6.78
C ARG A 417 -24.93 10.69 -6.81
N LEU A 418 -25.72 11.73 -6.55
CA LEU A 418 -25.21 13.08 -6.36
C LEU A 418 -24.46 13.20 -5.02
N PRO A 419 -23.42 14.05 -4.91
CA PRO A 419 -22.64 14.26 -3.70
C PRO A 419 -23.40 15.12 -2.67
N THR A 420 -24.55 14.63 -2.20
CA THR A 420 -25.25 15.20 -1.04
C THR A 420 -24.45 14.92 0.23
N LYS A 421 -24.63 15.71 1.30
CA LYS A 421 -23.90 15.48 2.56
C LYS A 421 -24.09 14.06 3.08
N ILE A 422 -25.30 13.51 3.00
CA ILE A 422 -25.56 12.11 3.39
C ILE A 422 -24.80 11.10 2.53
N ASN A 423 -24.67 11.33 1.22
CA ASN A 423 -23.88 10.47 0.36
C ASN A 423 -22.36 10.63 0.56
N LEU A 424 -21.90 11.81 0.95
CA LEU A 424 -20.50 12.06 1.29
C LEU A 424 -20.13 11.43 2.65
N VAL A 425 -21.01 11.51 3.64
CA VAL A 425 -20.88 10.80 4.93
C VAL A 425 -20.80 9.29 4.71
N LYS A 426 -21.64 8.72 3.82
CA LYS A 426 -21.55 7.30 3.44
C LYS A 426 -20.20 6.92 2.82
N ARG A 427 -19.50 7.87 2.20
CA ARG A 427 -18.15 7.69 1.62
C ARG A 427 -17.01 8.04 2.58
N ARG A 428 -17.31 8.25 3.87
CA ARG A 428 -16.34 8.61 4.91
C ARG A 428 -15.61 9.94 4.66
N MET A 429 -16.26 10.87 3.98
CA MET A 429 -15.77 12.26 3.92
C MET A 429 -16.08 12.94 5.26
N GLY A 430 -15.12 13.68 5.81
CA GLY A 430 -15.31 14.48 7.04
C GLY A 430 -16.27 15.63 6.78
N ILE A 431 -17.55 15.44 7.12
CA ILE A 431 -18.60 16.46 7.03
C ILE A 431 -18.97 16.86 8.45
N GLU A 432 -18.80 18.13 8.79
CA GLU A 432 -19.05 18.67 10.14
C GLU A 432 -20.53 18.66 10.54
N SER A 433 -21.42 18.89 9.57
CA SER A 433 -22.87 18.89 9.77
C SER A 433 -23.58 18.29 8.57
N ASP A 434 -24.50 17.36 8.80
CA ASP A 434 -25.30 16.70 7.77
C ASP A 434 -26.62 17.41 7.45
N LEU A 435 -26.88 18.57 8.07
CA LEU A 435 -28.04 19.43 7.79
C LEU A 435 -27.98 20.04 6.38
N CYS A 436 -29.15 20.19 5.78
CA CYS A 436 -29.35 20.77 4.46
C CYS A 436 -28.84 22.20 4.41
N VAL A 437 -27.96 22.51 3.48
CA VAL A 437 -27.37 23.86 3.36
C VAL A 437 -28.38 24.92 2.92
N MET A 438 -29.54 24.53 2.39
CA MET A 438 -30.56 25.47 1.90
C MET A 438 -31.56 25.90 2.97
N CYS A 439 -32.01 24.99 3.83
CA CYS A 439 -32.98 25.29 4.89
C CYS A 439 -32.42 25.17 6.30
N ASN A 440 -31.33 24.41 6.51
CA ASN A 440 -30.74 24.12 7.80
C ASN A 440 -31.65 23.38 8.81
N ASP A 441 -32.74 22.76 8.33
CA ASP A 441 -33.77 22.15 9.20
C ASP A 441 -33.74 20.61 9.22
N GLU A 442 -33.38 19.96 8.10
CA GLU A 442 -33.36 18.50 7.98
C GLU A 442 -32.05 17.99 7.34
N ARG A 443 -31.83 16.68 7.41
CA ARG A 443 -30.68 16.01 6.82
C ARG A 443 -30.65 16.12 5.29
N GLU A 444 -29.50 16.42 4.72
CA GLU A 444 -29.34 16.68 3.29
C GLU A 444 -29.31 15.40 2.43
N THR A 445 -30.49 14.83 2.20
CA THR A 445 -30.72 13.73 1.24
C THR A 445 -31.12 14.27 -0.14
N GLY A 446 -31.00 13.45 -1.19
CA GLY A 446 -31.48 13.84 -2.52
C GLY A 446 -32.97 14.17 -2.54
N ASN A 447 -33.80 13.34 -1.89
CA ASN A 447 -35.24 13.60 -1.78
C ASN A 447 -35.54 14.88 -1.01
N HIS A 448 -34.80 15.16 0.07
CA HIS A 448 -34.96 16.40 0.79
C HIS A 448 -34.61 17.61 -0.09
N ILE A 449 -33.42 17.63 -0.70
CA ILE A 449 -32.96 18.75 -1.56
C ILE A 449 -34.02 19.10 -2.61
N PHE A 450 -34.54 18.10 -3.34
CA PHE A 450 -35.39 18.35 -4.50
C PHE A 450 -36.89 18.39 -4.19
N PHE A 451 -37.36 17.70 -3.15
CA PHE A 451 -38.78 17.48 -2.94
C PHE A 451 -39.28 18.06 -1.62
N THR A 452 -38.76 17.64 -0.46
CA THR A 452 -39.33 18.05 0.84
C THR A 452 -38.76 19.34 1.42
N CYS A 453 -37.62 19.84 0.92
CA CYS A 453 -37.04 21.09 1.43
C CYS A 453 -37.99 22.27 1.26
N ARG A 454 -38.10 23.12 2.31
CA ARG A 454 -38.90 24.35 2.28
C ARG A 454 -38.54 25.25 1.11
N LYS A 455 -37.24 25.40 0.81
CA LYS A 455 -36.76 26.20 -0.33
C LYS A 455 -37.18 25.62 -1.68
N ALA A 456 -37.11 24.29 -1.84
CA ALA A 456 -37.60 23.63 -3.05
C ALA A 456 -39.13 23.76 -3.20
N THR A 457 -39.86 23.73 -2.09
CA THR A 457 -41.31 23.96 -2.06
C THR A 457 -41.67 25.38 -2.50
N GLU A 458 -40.94 26.40 -2.04
CA GLU A 458 -41.09 27.79 -2.48
C GLU A 458 -40.87 27.94 -4.00
N VAL A 459 -39.84 27.27 -4.55
CA VAL A 459 -39.59 27.24 -6.00
C VAL A 459 -40.77 26.63 -6.75
N ARG A 460 -41.30 25.48 -6.30
CA ARG A 460 -42.47 24.85 -6.93
C ARG A 460 -43.71 25.74 -6.89
N ARG A 461 -43.98 26.41 -5.76
CA ARG A 461 -45.10 27.36 -5.64
C ARG A 461 -44.99 28.49 -6.65
N ALA A 462 -43.81 29.07 -6.82
CA ALA A 462 -43.57 30.11 -7.83
C ALA A 462 -43.76 29.59 -9.26
N LEU A 463 -43.30 28.37 -9.57
CA LEU A 463 -43.50 27.75 -10.89
C LEU A 463 -44.97 27.38 -11.16
N ASN A 464 -45.75 27.05 -10.14
CA ASN A 464 -47.18 26.77 -10.28
C ASN A 464 -47.99 28.00 -10.67
N LEU A 465 -47.58 29.20 -10.29
CA LEU A 465 -48.17 30.45 -10.80
C LEU A 465 -47.98 30.60 -12.32
N TRP A 466 -47.00 29.91 -12.90
CA TRP A 466 -46.69 29.99 -14.33
C TRP A 466 -47.31 28.84 -15.14
N MET A 467 -47.05 27.57 -14.79
CA MET A 467 -47.53 26.42 -15.59
C MET A 467 -48.53 25.51 -14.88
N ASN A 468 -48.74 25.69 -13.57
CA ASN A 468 -49.58 24.81 -12.76
C ASN A 468 -49.25 23.31 -12.94
N LEU A 469 -47.96 22.95 -12.89
CA LEU A 469 -47.46 21.61 -13.25
C LEU A 469 -46.91 20.78 -12.10
N PHE A 470 -46.67 21.38 -10.93
CA PHE A 470 -46.04 20.70 -9.81
C PHE A 470 -47.04 20.43 -8.68
N PRO A 471 -46.93 19.30 -7.97
CA PRO A 471 -47.84 19.00 -6.89
C PRO A 471 -47.52 19.86 -5.67
N ASN A 472 -48.56 20.24 -4.93
CA ASN A 472 -48.43 21.01 -3.69
C ASN A 472 -47.64 20.24 -2.62
N SER A 473 -47.74 18.90 -2.62
CA SER A 473 -46.95 17.97 -1.82
C SER A 473 -46.13 17.04 -2.73
N CYS A 474 -44.82 16.99 -2.52
CA CYS A 474 -43.89 16.12 -3.24
C CYS A 474 -42.86 15.60 -2.24
N ALA A 475 -42.84 14.29 -1.98
CA ALA A 475 -41.90 13.68 -1.04
C ALA A 475 -40.78 12.92 -1.73
N ASN A 476 -41.03 12.41 -2.94
CA ASN A 476 -40.10 11.55 -3.66
C ASN A 476 -40.20 11.73 -5.19
N TRP A 477 -39.42 10.94 -5.92
CA TRP A 477 -39.38 10.97 -7.38
C TRP A 477 -40.69 10.51 -8.03
N GLU A 478 -41.41 9.54 -7.47
CA GLU A 478 -42.68 9.06 -8.02
C GLU A 478 -43.74 10.17 -7.94
N ASP A 479 -43.83 10.84 -6.79
CA ASP A 479 -44.71 12.01 -6.62
C ASP A 479 -44.37 13.13 -7.63
N PHE A 480 -43.09 13.28 -7.98
CA PHE A 480 -42.62 14.28 -8.93
C PHE A 480 -42.92 13.90 -10.39
N TYR A 481 -43.01 12.60 -10.70
CA TYR A 481 -43.23 12.06 -12.04
C TYR A 481 -44.72 11.89 -12.38
N ASN A 482 -45.54 11.48 -11.41
CA ASN A 482 -46.97 11.15 -11.59
C ASN A 482 -47.87 12.38 -11.79
N VAL A 483 -47.31 13.52 -12.21
CA VAL A 483 -48.00 14.80 -12.20
C VAL A 483 -48.38 15.21 -13.62
N HIS A 484 -49.69 15.32 -13.82
CA HIS A 484 -50.31 16.02 -14.94
C HIS A 484 -51.17 17.12 -14.32
N GLY A 485 -50.79 18.39 -14.49
CA GLY A 485 -51.59 19.49 -14.00
C GLY A 485 -52.95 19.49 -14.70
N ALA A 486 -54.02 19.13 -13.99
CA ALA A 486 -55.37 19.29 -14.51
C ALA A 486 -55.58 20.78 -14.87
N GLY A 487 -55.78 21.07 -16.15
CA GLY A 487 -55.93 22.44 -16.66
C GLY A 487 -54.63 23.20 -16.98
N SER A 488 -53.47 22.54 -17.04
CA SER A 488 -52.24 23.17 -17.56
C SER A 488 -52.21 23.13 -19.10
N ASN A 489 -51.90 24.27 -19.73
CA ASN A 489 -51.68 24.36 -21.18
C ASN A 489 -50.49 23.51 -21.69
N PHE A 490 -49.69 22.94 -20.77
CA PHE A 490 -48.49 22.15 -21.07
C PHE A 490 -48.60 20.68 -20.63
N ALA A 491 -49.73 20.26 -20.05
CA ALA A 491 -49.89 18.91 -19.49
C ALA A 491 -49.78 17.79 -20.54
N ASP A 492 -50.09 18.09 -21.80
CA ASP A 492 -50.09 17.10 -22.89
C ASP A 492 -48.74 17.02 -23.63
N ASP A 493 -47.84 18.01 -23.46
CA ASP A 493 -46.53 18.01 -24.10
C ASP A 493 -45.47 17.30 -23.22
N LYS A 494 -45.36 15.98 -23.43
CA LYS A 494 -44.38 15.12 -22.74
C LYS A 494 -42.93 15.63 -22.83
N LYS A 495 -42.57 16.33 -23.92
CA LYS A 495 -41.22 16.86 -24.11
C LYS A 495 -41.01 18.09 -23.22
N ILE A 496 -41.96 19.03 -23.20
CA ILE A 496 -41.90 20.22 -22.34
C ILE A 496 -41.89 19.83 -20.86
N LEU A 497 -42.71 18.85 -20.47
CA LEU A 497 -42.74 18.34 -19.09
C LEU A 497 -41.37 17.82 -18.64
N GLU A 498 -40.72 17.00 -19.46
CA GLU A 498 -39.43 16.44 -19.10
C GLU A 498 -38.29 17.47 -19.16
N ILE A 499 -38.32 18.43 -20.09
CA ILE A 499 -37.43 19.59 -20.09
C ILE A 499 -37.57 20.36 -18.78
N THR A 500 -38.80 20.60 -18.33
CA THR A 500 -39.12 21.30 -17.09
C THR A 500 -38.55 20.56 -15.87
N ARG A 501 -38.76 19.25 -15.78
CA ARG A 501 -38.22 18.42 -14.68
C ARG A 501 -36.69 18.49 -14.62
N GLN A 502 -36.02 18.40 -15.77
CA GLN A 502 -34.57 18.50 -15.84
C GLN A 502 -34.06 19.90 -15.46
N ALA A 503 -34.74 20.95 -15.91
CA ALA A 503 -34.43 22.33 -15.54
C ALA A 503 -34.57 22.55 -14.02
N TYR A 504 -35.64 22.03 -13.43
CA TYR A 504 -35.90 22.10 -11.99
C TYR A 504 -34.78 21.48 -11.16
N ILE A 505 -34.42 20.22 -11.43
CA ILE A 505 -33.36 19.50 -10.71
C ILE A 505 -32.03 20.22 -10.86
N TRP A 506 -31.70 20.67 -12.08
CA TRP A 506 -30.46 21.39 -12.35
C TRP A 506 -30.36 22.72 -11.61
N ALA A 507 -31.42 23.54 -11.67
CA ALA A 507 -31.42 24.87 -11.08
C ALA A 507 -31.34 24.81 -9.54
N ILE A 508 -32.04 23.87 -8.91
CA ILE A 508 -31.92 23.62 -7.47
C ILE A 508 -30.51 23.15 -7.12
N TRP A 509 -29.95 22.21 -7.89
CA TRP A 509 -28.60 21.68 -7.64
C TRP A 509 -27.52 22.77 -7.75
N ILE A 510 -27.59 23.63 -8.76
CA ILE A 510 -26.69 24.77 -8.92
C ILE A 510 -26.90 25.80 -7.82
N GLY A 511 -28.14 26.13 -7.48
CA GLY A 511 -28.47 27.02 -6.36
C GLY A 511 -27.85 26.52 -5.05
N ARG A 512 -28.02 25.24 -4.73
CA ARG A 512 -27.40 24.58 -3.56
C ARG A 512 -25.88 24.66 -3.60
N ASN A 513 -25.26 24.38 -4.75
CA ASN A 513 -23.80 24.42 -4.88
C ASN A 513 -23.24 25.85 -4.72
N ASN A 514 -23.98 26.87 -5.15
CA ASN A 514 -23.62 28.26 -4.91
C ASN A 514 -23.61 28.62 -3.42
N VAL A 515 -24.47 28.01 -2.60
CA VAL A 515 -24.42 28.18 -1.14
C VAL A 515 -23.10 27.65 -0.58
N ILE A 516 -22.66 26.48 -1.04
CA ILE A 516 -21.47 25.81 -0.50
C ILE A 516 -20.17 26.43 -1.00
N PHE A 517 -20.05 26.60 -2.32
CA PHE A 517 -18.76 26.93 -2.93
C PHE A 517 -18.57 28.43 -3.14
N ASN A 518 -19.66 29.20 -3.17
CA ASN A 518 -19.63 30.63 -3.48
C ASN A 518 -20.22 31.49 -2.35
N ASN A 519 -20.51 30.90 -1.18
CA ASN A 519 -21.06 31.58 -0.01
C ASN A 519 -22.31 32.45 -0.30
N LYS A 520 -23.17 32.00 -1.23
CA LYS A 520 -24.40 32.70 -1.61
C LYS A 520 -25.59 32.24 -0.77
N VAL A 521 -26.62 33.07 -0.64
CA VAL A 521 -27.91 32.65 -0.08
C VAL A 521 -28.78 32.03 -1.18
N PHE A 522 -29.43 30.90 -0.89
CA PHE A 522 -30.36 30.28 -1.83
C PHE A 522 -31.61 31.17 -2.00
N ASN A 523 -31.89 31.60 -3.24
CA ASN A 523 -33.02 32.46 -3.56
C ASN A 523 -34.05 31.70 -4.42
N SER A 524 -35.18 31.33 -3.79
CA SER A 524 -36.25 30.53 -4.41
C SER A 524 -36.88 31.21 -5.64
N LEU A 525 -37.06 32.53 -5.61
CA LEU A 525 -37.65 33.29 -6.73
C LEU A 525 -36.70 33.35 -7.92
N TYR A 526 -35.43 33.67 -7.68
CA TYR A 526 -34.40 33.67 -8.72
C TYR A 526 -34.24 32.28 -9.35
N THR A 527 -34.26 31.22 -8.53
CA THR A 527 -34.22 29.84 -9.03
C THR A 527 -35.45 29.52 -9.90
N ALA A 528 -36.65 29.97 -9.53
CA ALA A 528 -37.85 29.79 -10.35
C ALA A 528 -37.74 30.53 -11.71
N ILE A 529 -37.24 31.77 -11.72
CA ILE A 529 -36.98 32.54 -12.94
C ILE A 529 -35.95 31.83 -13.82
N LEU A 530 -34.85 31.33 -13.22
CA LEU A 530 -33.85 30.56 -13.95
C LEU A 530 -34.47 29.32 -14.61
N ILE A 531 -35.34 28.60 -13.90
CA ILE A 531 -36.05 27.44 -14.47
C ILE A 531 -36.90 27.86 -15.67
N GLN A 532 -37.67 28.95 -15.57
CA GLN A 532 -38.45 29.49 -16.69
C GLN A 532 -37.57 29.79 -17.91
N SER A 533 -36.44 30.49 -17.70
CA SER A 533 -35.50 30.82 -18.76
C SER A 533 -34.88 29.57 -19.41
N LEU A 534 -34.51 28.56 -18.61
CA LEU A 534 -33.95 27.30 -19.10
C LEU A 534 -34.97 26.49 -19.89
N VAL A 535 -36.22 26.41 -19.41
CA VAL A 535 -37.30 25.75 -20.13
C VAL A 535 -37.50 26.41 -21.48
N HIS A 536 -37.68 27.74 -21.51
CA HIS A 536 -37.85 28.49 -22.76
C HIS A 536 -36.69 28.26 -23.74
N LEU A 537 -35.45 28.37 -23.27
CA LEU A 537 -34.25 28.16 -24.07
C LEU A 537 -34.19 26.74 -24.66
N TRP A 538 -34.46 25.72 -23.85
CA TRP A 538 -34.34 24.32 -24.28
C TRP A 538 -35.55 23.82 -25.08
N THR A 539 -36.70 24.49 -24.98
CA THR A 539 -37.85 24.25 -25.86
C THR A 539 -37.67 24.88 -27.24
N LEU A 540 -37.04 26.06 -27.32
CA LEU A 540 -36.82 26.78 -28.57
C LEU A 540 -35.57 26.35 -29.33
N ALA A 541 -34.57 25.77 -28.64
CA ALA A 541 -33.40 25.19 -29.27
C ALA A 541 -33.85 24.08 -30.24
N ARG A 542 -33.79 24.35 -31.55
CA ARG A 542 -33.89 23.32 -32.58
C ARG A 542 -32.60 22.50 -32.49
N GLY A 543 -32.74 21.21 -32.20
CA GLY A 543 -31.63 20.26 -32.13
C GLY A 543 -31.00 20.03 -33.50
#